data_AF-R4KFG3-F1
#
_entry.id   AF-R4KFG3-F1
#
_cell.length_a   1.000
_cell.length_b   1.000
_cell.length_c   1.000
_cell.angle_alpha   90.00
_cell.angle_beta   90.00
_cell.angle_gamma   90.00
#
_symmetry.space_group_name_H-M   'P 1'
#
loop_
_entity.id
_entity.type
_entity.pdbx_description
1 polymer ?
#
loop_
_entity_poly.entity_id
_entity_poly.type
_entity_poly.pdbx_seq_one_letter_code
_entity_poly.pdbx_strand_id
1 'polypeptide(L)' 'MNLSRIQLSILFLQLSTLTLNLNAIFVKKTTDSTSHIISACIEVAILILSFKTWHDCNIKKKNSNHN' A
#
# COMPACT_ATOMS: atom_id res chain seq x y z
N MET A 1 20.94 5.95 1.09
CA MET A 1 19.72 6.78 0.88
C MET A 1 18.62 6.32 1.83
N ASN A 2 17.92 7.26 2.46
CA ASN A 2 16.79 7.07 3.37
C ASN A 2 15.54 6.48 2.67
N LEU A 3 15.68 5.35 1.94
CA LEU A 3 14.57 4.67 1.27
C LEU A 3 13.41 4.38 2.25
N SER A 4 13.74 4.12 3.52
CA SER A 4 12.76 3.89 4.59
C SER A 4 11.77 5.05 4.76
N ARG A 5 12.20 6.32 4.72
CA ARG A 5 11.28 7.46 4.93
C ARG A 5 10.36 7.66 3.74
N ILE A 6 10.89 7.52 2.52
CA ILE A 6 10.11 7.65 1.28
C ILE A 6 9.10 6.50 1.16
N GLN A 7 9.52 5.27 1.47
CA GLN A 7 8.61 4.12 1.51
C GLN A 7 7.49 4.31 2.54
N LEU A 8 7.80 4.85 3.72
CA LEU A 8 6.80 5.15 4.73
C LEU A 8 5.79 6.19 4.23
N SER A 9 6.25 7.27 3.58
CA SER A 9 5.38 8.29 2.99
C SER A 9 4.47 7.72 1.90
N ILE A 10 4.99 6.84 1.04
CA ILE A 10 4.21 6.16 0.00
C ILE A 10 3.14 5.25 0.64
N LEU A 11 3.49 4.55 1.72
CA LEU A 11 2.55 3.68 2.45
C LEU A 11 1.42 4.50 3.10
N PHE A 12 1.75 5.64 3.70
CA PHE A 12 0.76 6.57 4.26
C PHE A 12 -0.18 7.12 3.19
N LEU A 13 0.35 7.47 2.02
CA LEU A 13 -0.45 7.92 0.90
C LEU A 13 -1.41 6.81 0.42
N GLN A 14 -0.91 5.60 0.23
CA GLN A 14 -1.72 4.44 -0.17
C GLN A 14 -2.83 4.13 0.84
N LEU A 15 -2.54 4.21 2.14
CA LEU A 15 -3.52 3.99 3.19
C LEU A 15 -4.62 5.06 3.20
N SER A 16 -4.24 6.32 2.94
CA SER A 16 -5.18 7.43 2.87
C SER A 16 -6.12 7.28 1.68
N THR A 17 -5.60 6.93 0.51
CA THR A 17 -6.43 6.74 -0.69
C THR A 17 -7.35 5.53 -0.59
N LEU A 18 -6.89 4.43 0.01
CA LEU A 18 -7.73 3.27 0.31
C LEU A 18 -8.88 3.64 1.26
N THR A 19 -8.59 4.46 2.28
CA THR A 19 -9.61 4.95 3.21
C THR A 19 -10.66 5.81 2.50
N LEU A 20 -10.25 6.68 1.57
CA LEU A 20 -11.17 7.50 0.77
C LEU A 20 -12.04 6.64 -0.16
N ASN A 21 -11.46 5.64 -0.82
CA ASN A 21 -12.19 4.71 -1.69
C ASN A 21 -13.21 3.89 -0.90
N LEU A 22 -12.82 3.33 0.24
CA LEU A 22 -13.74 2.59 1.11
C LEU A 22 -14.86 3.48 1.66
N ASN A 23 -14.54 4.72 2.05
CA ASN A 23 -15.55 5.68 2.51
C ASN A 23 -16.57 6.04 1.41
N ALA A 24 -16.12 6.21 0.16
CA ALA A 24 -17.00 6.45 -0.98
C ALA A 24 -17.97 5.27 -1.22
N ILE A 25 -17.47 4.04 -1.11
CA ILE A 25 -18.25 2.81 -1.28
C ILE A 25 -19.26 2.62 -0.14
N PHE A 26 -18.80 2.64 1.12
CA PHE A 26 -19.61 2.22 2.27
C PHE A 26 -20.48 3.34 2.84
N VAL A 27 -19.98 4.57 2.92
CA VAL A 27 -20.70 5.69 3.55
C VAL A 27 -21.50 6.45 2.51
N LYS A 28 -20.88 6.76 1.37
CA LYS A 28 -21.49 7.61 0.35
C LYS A 28 -22.34 6.83 -0.66
N LYS A 29 -22.24 5.49 -0.70
CA LYS A 29 -22.97 4.58 -1.64
C LYS A 29 -23.09 5.19 -3.04
N THR A 30 -21.99 5.75 -3.55
CA THR A 30 -21.97 6.44 -4.84
C THR A 30 -22.41 5.50 -5.96
N THR A 31 -23.26 5.96 -6.88
CA THR A 31 -23.75 5.15 -7.99
C THR A 31 -22.61 4.58 -8.86
N ASP A 32 -21.48 5.29 -8.91
CA ASP A 32 -20.19 4.83 -9.49
C ASP A 32 -19.35 3.99 -8.50
N SER A 33 -19.98 3.15 -7.68
CA SER A 33 -19.28 2.30 -6.69
C SER A 33 -18.24 1.36 -7.33
N THR A 34 -18.48 0.92 -8.57
CA THR A 34 -17.62 -0.05 -9.26
C THR A 34 -16.21 0.49 -9.50
N SER A 35 -16.06 1.76 -9.85
CA SER A 35 -14.75 2.37 -10.09
C SER A 35 -13.95 2.48 -8.78
N HIS A 36 -14.61 2.84 -7.68
CA HIS A 36 -14.00 2.87 -6.36
C HIS A 36 -13.62 1.48 -5.85
N ILE A 37 -14.43 0.45 -6.11
CA ILE A 37 -14.11 -0.94 -5.77
C ILE A 37 -12.87 -1.40 -6.53
N ILE A 38 -12.81 -1.15 -7.84
CA ILE A 38 -11.63 -1.49 -8.66
C ILE A 38 -10.39 -0.74 -8.16
N SER A 39 -10.51 0.56 -7.86
CA SER A 39 -9.43 1.36 -7.30
C SER A 39 -8.92 0.81 -5.96
N ALA A 40 -9.83 0.45 -5.04
CA ALA A 40 -9.48 -0.15 -3.75
C ALA A 40 -8.76 -1.49 -3.93
N CYS A 41 -9.21 -2.35 -4.85
CA CYS A 41 -8.53 -3.61 -5.15
C CYS A 41 -7.11 -3.42 -5.69
N ILE A 42 -6.91 -2.44 -6.58
CA ILE A 42 -5.58 -2.11 -7.12
C ILE A 42 -4.68 -1.58 -5.99
N GLU A 43 -5.18 -0.71 -5.12
CA GLU A 43 -4.42 -0.18 -3.98
C GLU A 43 -3.99 -1.28 -3.00
N VAL A 44 -4.87 -2.24 -2.72
CA VAL A 44 -4.54 -3.40 -1.89
C VAL A 44 -3.42 -4.23 -2.53
N ALA A 45 -3.47 -4.48 -3.84
CA ALA A 45 -2.42 -5.21 -4.54
C ALA A 45 -1.05 -4.49 -4.47
N ILE A 46 -1.04 -3.17 -4.64
CA ILE A 46 0.18 -2.36 -4.54
C ILE A 46 0.73 -2.37 -3.10
N LEU A 47 -0.13 -2.31 -2.08
CA LEU A 47 0.25 -2.43 -0.68
C LEU A 47 0.92 -3.77 -0.39
N ILE A 48 0.35 -4.88 -0.87
CA ILE A 48 0.92 -6.22 -0.71
C ILE A 48 2.30 -6.32 -1.37
N LEU A 49 2.46 -5.80 -2.59
CA LEU A 49 3.74 -5.77 -3.29
C LEU A 49 4.78 -4.92 -2.55
N SER A 50 4.36 -3.79 -1.98
CA SER A 50 5.22 -2.91 -1.18
C SER A 50 5.69 -3.61 0.10
N PHE A 51 4.79 -4.32 0.79
CA PHE A 51 5.12 -5.13 1.96
C PHE A 51 6.06 -6.28 1.62
N LYS A 52 5.79 -7.01 0.54
CA LYS A 52 6.64 -8.12 0.08
C LYS A 52 8.05 -7.63 -0.26
N THR A 53 8.14 -6.53 -1.00
CA THR A 53 9.43 -5.91 -1.35
C THR A 53 10.20 -5.48 -0.11
N TRP A 54 9.52 -4.88 0.88
CA TRP A 54 10.15 -4.48 2.14
C TRP A 54 10.64 -5.69 2.95
N HIS A 55 9.84 -6.75 3.02
CA HIS A 55 10.22 -8.00 3.68
C HIS A 55 11.43 -8.66 3.01
N ASP A 56 11.44 -8.77 1.68
CA ASP A 56 12.55 -9.34 0.91
C ASP A 56 13.83 -8.51 1.06
N CYS A 57 13.72 -7.17 1.08
CA CYS A 57 14.83 -6.27 1.38
C CYS A 57 15.39 -6.48 2.79
N ASN A 58 14.53 -6.65 3.80
CA ASN A 58 14.96 -6.90 5.18
C ASN A 58 15.64 -8.27 5.34
N ILE A 59 15.13 -9.32 4.68
CA ILE A 59 15.76 -10.65 4.71
C ILE A 59 17.14 -10.60 4.05
N LYS A 60 17.27 -9.98 2.87
CA LYS A 60 18.58 -9.81 2.21
C LYS A 60 19.57 -9.06 3.08
N LYS A 61 19.13 -8.02 3.78
CA LYS A 61 19.97 -7.23 4.68
C LYS A 61 20.42 -8.03 5.91
N LYS A 62 19.55 -8.91 6.43
CA LYS A 62 19.87 -9.79 7.57
C LYS A 62 20.93 -10.85 7.21
N ASN A 63 20.85 -11.44 6.02
CA ASN A 63 21.83 -12.44 5.57
C ASN A 63 23.19 -11.81 5.20
N SER A 64 23.21 -10.57 4.71
CA SER A 64 24.46 -9.89 4.37
C SER A 64 25.29 -9.42 5.59
N ASN A 65 24.69 -9.33 6.78
CA ASN A 65 25.39 -8.95 8.02
C ASN A 65 25.96 -10.15 8.80
N HIS A 66 25.79 -11.38 8.29
CA HIS A 66 26.24 -12.61 8.93
C HIS A 66 27.44 -13.28 8.21
N ASN A 67 27.89 -12.69 7.09
CA ASN A 67 29.13 -13.03 6.40
C ASN A 67 30.16 -11.91 6.60
#